data_AF-A0A838FCS0-F1
#
_entry.id   AF-A0A838FCS0-F1
#
_cell.length_a   1.000
_cell.length_b   1.000
_cell.length_c   1.000
_cell.angle_alpha   90.00
_cell.angle_beta   90.00
_cell.angle_gamma   90.00
#
_symmetry.space_group_name_H-M   'P 1'
#
loop_
_entity.id
_entity.type
_entity.pdbx_description
1 polymer ?
#
loop_
_entity_poly.entity_id
_entity_poly.type
_entity_poly.pdbx_seq_one_letter_code
_entity_poly.pdbx_strand_id
1 'polypeptide(L)'
;MTAKEKLRQTIEELSEPEAAATLSYIAERRRERDPLAELLDNAPEDDEPTPDEEKDGVREARAEIERGETIALDRARRELA
;
A
#
# COMPACT_ATOMS: atom_id res chain seq x y z
N MET A 1 -10.63 31.13 4.10
CA MET A 1 -11.61 30.02 4.15
C MET A 1 -10.88 28.71 4.02
N THR A 2 -11.06 27.81 4.98
CA THR A 2 -10.49 26.46 4.97
C THR A 2 -11.23 25.55 4.00
N ALA A 3 -10.63 24.41 3.64
CA ALA A 3 -11.30 23.41 2.80
C ALA A 3 -12.61 22.88 3.44
N LYS A 4 -12.63 22.72 4.77
CA LYS A 4 -13.82 22.29 5.53
C LYS A 4 -14.94 23.33 5.49
N GLU A 5 -14.60 24.61 5.55
CA GLU A 5 -15.57 25.71 5.46
C GLU A 5 -16.18 25.79 4.06
N LYS A 6 -15.36 25.70 3.01
CA LYS A 6 -15.83 25.67 1.62
C LYS A 6 -16.78 24.48 1.38
N LEU A 7 -16.39 23.29 1.85
CA LEU A 7 -17.22 22.09 1.72
C LEU A 7 -18.56 22.25 2.43
N ARG A 8 -18.58 22.83 3.64
CA ARG A 8 -19.83 23.08 4.37
C ARG A 8 -20.75 24.00 3.59
N GLN A 9 -20.23 25.12 3.07
CA GLN A 9 -21.01 26.04 2.28
C GLN A 9 -21.56 25.38 1.01
N THR A 10 -20.75 24.59 0.30
CA THR A 10 -21.20 23.86 -0.89
C THR A 10 -22.31 22.86 -0.55
N ILE A 11 -22.25 22.17 0.59
CA ILE A 11 -23.29 21.21 1.01
C ILE A 11 -24.64 21.90 1.22
N GLU A 12 -24.66 23.09 1.81
CA GLU A 12 -25.91 23.85 2.01
C GLU A 12 -26.59 24.26 0.69
N GLU A 13 -25.83 24.30 -0.41
CA GLU A 13 -26.32 24.68 -1.73
C GLU A 13 -26.78 23.48 -2.57
N LEU A 14 -26.52 22.24 -2.12
CA LEU A 14 -26.92 21.03 -2.84
C LEU A 14 -28.41 20.73 -2.69
N SER A 15 -29.00 20.17 -3.75
CA SER A 15 -30.29 19.49 -3.62
C SER A 15 -30.14 18.16 -2.87
N GLU A 16 -31.24 17.65 -2.28
CA GLU A 16 -31.25 16.37 -1.57
C GLU A 16 -30.69 15.19 -2.40
N PRO A 17 -31.02 15.03 -3.71
CA PRO A 17 -30.40 13.99 -4.53
C PRO A 17 -28.88 14.15 -4.69
N GLU A 18 -28.38 15.38 -4.86
CA GLU A 18 -26.95 15.66 -4.99
C GLU A 18 -26.21 15.44 -3.67
N ALA A 19 -26.85 15.79 -2.55
CA ALA A 19 -26.34 15.51 -1.21
C ALA A 19 -26.25 13.99 -0.97
N ALA A 20 -27.27 13.22 -1.36
CA ALA A 20 -27.27 11.77 -1.26
C ALA A 20 -26.15 11.12 -2.11
N ALA A 21 -25.97 11.57 -3.35
CA ALA A 21 -24.89 11.09 -4.22
C ALA A 21 -23.50 11.44 -3.64
N THR A 22 -23.33 12.65 -3.11
CA THR A 22 -22.09 13.11 -2.48
C THR A 22 -21.78 12.31 -1.22
N LEU A 23 -22.78 12.00 -0.40
CA LEU A 23 -22.64 11.14 0.78
C LEU A 23 -22.19 9.73 0.40
N SER A 24 -22.80 9.12 -0.63
CA SER A 24 -22.38 7.82 -1.14
C SER A 24 -20.92 7.83 -1.61
N TYR A 25 -20.52 8.83 -2.38
CA TYR A 25 -19.14 8.99 -2.84
C TYR A 25 -18.14 9.08 -1.68
N ILE A 26 -18.43 9.90 -0.66
CA ILE A 26 -17.55 10.02 0.51
C ILE A 26 -17.50 8.70 1.30
N ALA A 27 -18.63 8.00 1.41
CA ALA A 27 -18.71 6.72 2.11
C ALA A 27 -17.92 5.62 1.38
N GLU A 28 -18.03 5.53 0.06
CA GLU A 28 -17.25 4.62 -0.78
C GLU A 28 -15.75 4.89 -0.63
N ARG A 29 -15.33 6.15 -0.74
CA ARG A 29 -13.92 6.52 -0.57
C ARG A 29 -13.35 6.23 0.82
N ARG A 30 -14.22 6.21 1.84
CA ARG A 30 -13.83 5.81 3.20
C ARG A 30 -13.79 4.30 3.38
N ARG A 31 -14.63 3.55 2.65
CA ARG A 31 -14.57 2.08 2.59
C ARG A 31 -13.39 1.58 1.74
N GLU A 32 -12.95 2.36 0.76
CA GLU A 32 -11.73 2.13 -0.03
C GLU A 32 -10.43 2.41 0.74
N ARG A 33 -10.49 2.67 2.06
CA ARG A 33 -9.31 2.43 2.89
C ARG A 33 -9.06 0.93 2.86
N ASP A 34 -8.21 0.52 1.92
CA ASP A 34 -7.72 -0.84 1.80
C ASP A 34 -7.31 -1.31 3.21
N PRO A 35 -8.02 -2.28 3.80
CA PRO A 35 -7.72 -2.74 5.14
C PRO A 35 -6.27 -3.21 5.29
N LEU A 36 -5.67 -3.70 4.20
CA LEU A 36 -4.25 -4.03 4.17
C LEU A 36 -3.38 -2.78 4.21
N ALA A 37 -3.70 -1.75 3.42
CA ALA A 37 -2.96 -0.49 3.45
C ALA A 37 -3.05 0.20 4.81
N GLU A 38 -4.22 0.22 5.45
CA GLU A 38 -4.38 0.78 6.80
C GLU A 38 -3.62 -0.05 7.85
N LEU A 39 -3.59 -1.37 7.71
CA LEU A 39 -2.79 -2.24 8.57
C LEU A 39 -1.30 -1.99 8.41
N LEU A 40 -0.82 -1.83 7.18
CA LEU A 40 0.60 -1.56 6.88
C LEU A 40 1.02 -0.15 7.31
N ASP A 41 0.18 0.86 7.09
CA ASP A 41 0.45 2.26 7.49
C ASP A 41 0.56 2.42 9.02
N ASN A 42 -0.07 1.53 9.79
CA ASN A 42 -0.05 1.54 11.25
C ASN A 42 0.79 0.39 11.84
N ALA A 43 1.47 -0.40 11.00
CA ALA A 43 2.34 -1.46 11.50
C ALA A 43 3.53 -0.83 12.25
N PRO A 44 3.96 -1.40 13.39
CA PRO A 44 5.19 -0.96 14.04
C PRO A 44 6.39 -1.20 13.12
N GLU A 45 7.44 -0.40 13.30
CA GLU A 45 8.73 -0.64 12.64
C GLU A 45 9.27 -2.02 13.07
N ASP A 46 9.83 -2.76 12.12
CA ASP A 46 10.49 -4.04 12.40
C ASP A 46 11.92 -3.78 12.88
N ASP A 47 12.07 -3.74 14.20
CA ASP A 47 13.34 -3.54 14.90
C ASP A 47 13.99 -4.86 15.33
N GLU A 48 13.52 -6.01 14.84
CA GLU A 48 14.10 -7.30 15.22
C GLU A 48 15.54 -7.43 14.68
N PRO A 49 16.50 -7.86 15.51
CA PRO A 49 17.86 -8.05 15.05
C PRO A 49 17.92 -9.18 14.02
N THR A 50 18.46 -8.91 12.84
CA THR A 50 18.63 -9.94 11.81
C THR A 50 19.48 -11.10 12.35
N PRO A 51 18.95 -12.35 12.37
CA PRO A 51 19.70 -13.53 12.76
C PRO A 51 20.93 -13.77 11.88
N ASP A 52 21.94 -14.46 12.42
CA ASP A 52 23.16 -14.72 11.65
C ASP A 52 22.91 -15.65 10.45
N GLU A 53 22.01 -16.63 10.58
CA GLU A 53 21.60 -17.51 9.47
C GLU A 53 21.02 -16.72 8.28
N GLU A 54 20.24 -15.68 8.55
CA GLU A 54 19.70 -14.81 7.49
C GLU A 54 20.79 -13.96 6.84
N LYS A 55 21.73 -13.43 7.64
CA LYS A 55 22.90 -12.71 7.10
C LYS A 55 23.75 -13.63 6.22
N ASP A 56 23.85 -14.90 6.57
CA ASP A 56 24.59 -15.91 5.80
C ASP A 56 23.93 -16.12 4.43
N GLY A 57 22.60 -16.29 4.40
CA GLY A 57 21.84 -16.39 3.16
C GLY A 57 21.98 -15.15 2.25
N VAL A 58 21.99 -13.94 2.83
CA VAL A 58 22.24 -12.71 2.06
C VAL A 58 23.64 -12.69 1.45
N ARG A 59 24.66 -13.16 2.19
CA ARG A 59 26.03 -13.24 1.66
C ARG A 59 26.15 -14.27 0.54
N GLU A 60 25.51 -15.42 0.70
CA GLU A 60 25.44 -16.46 -0.33
C GLU A 60 24.81 -15.93 -1.61
N ALA A 61 23.61 -15.34 -1.52
CA ALA A 61 22.89 -14.79 -2.66
C ALA A 61 23.69 -13.70 -3.40
N ARG A 62 24.41 -12.84 -2.66
CA ARG A 62 25.30 -11.84 -3.28
C ARG A 62 26.44 -12.50 -4.05
N ALA A 63 27.04 -13.55 -3.51
CA ALA A 63 28.12 -14.28 -4.18
C ALA A 63 27.62 -15.02 -5.43
N GLU A 64 26.39 -15.56 -5.42
CA GLU A 64 25.74 -16.15 -6.60
C GLU A 64 25.55 -15.11 -7.72
N ILE A 65 25.10 -13.90 -7.37
CA ILE A 65 24.97 -12.79 -8.31
C ILE A 65 26.32 -12.46 -8.95
N GLU A 66 27.39 -12.37 -8.15
CA GLU A 66 28.75 -12.10 -8.64
C GLU A 66 29.27 -13.22 -9.56
N ARG A 67 28.91 -14.48 -9.30
CA ARG A 67 29.23 -15.62 -10.16
C ARG A 67 28.35 -15.71 -11.41
N GLY A 68 27.32 -14.87 -11.52
CA GLY A 68 26.36 -14.91 -12.63
C GLY A 68 25.36 -16.06 -12.54
N GLU A 69 25.19 -16.66 -11.36
CA GLU A 69 24.24 -17.76 -11.08
C GLU A 69 22.80 -17.25 -10.93
N THR A 70 22.39 -16.34 -11.83
CA THR A 70 21.05 -15.73 -11.84
C THR A 70 20.26 -16.21 -13.05
N ILE A 71 18.93 -16.18 -12.92
CA ILE A 71 18.02 -16.43 -14.05
C ILE A 71 17.33 -15.13 -14.48
N ALA A 72 17.00 -15.04 -15.77
CA ALA A 72 16.20 -13.93 -16.28
C ALA A 72 14.81 -13.91 -15.62
N LEU A 73 14.29 -12.72 -15.32
CA LEU A 73 12.99 -12.54 -14.67
C LEU A 73 11.84 -13.24 -15.41
N ASP A 74 11.84 -13.19 -16.74
CA ASP A 74 10.82 -13.86 -17.56
C ASP A 74 10.84 -15.39 -17.41
N ARG A 75 12.01 -15.97 -17.15
CA ARG A 75 12.14 -17.40 -16.86
C ARG A 75 11.58 -17.72 -15.48
N ALA A 76 11.97 -16.96 -14.45
CA ALA A 76 11.48 -17.15 -13.08
C ALA A 76 9.95 -17.11 -13.01
N ARG A 77 9.31 -16.14 -13.68
CA ARG A 77 7.85 -16.02 -13.73
C ARG A 77 7.14 -17.20 -14.36
N ARG A 78 7.76 -17.89 -15.33
CA ARG A 78 7.18 -19.08 -15.96
C ARG A 78 7.27 -20.33 -15.07
N GLU A 79 8.31 -20.41 -14.24
CA GLU A 79 8.54 -21.57 -13.36
C GLU A 79 7.75 -21.47 -12.04
N LEU A 80 7.37 -20.25 -11.61
CA LEU A 80 6.68 -19.99 -10.33
C LEU A 80 5.17 -19.68 -10.46
N ALA A 81 4.62 -19.68 -11.69
CA ALA A 81 3.18 -19.51 -11.94
C ALA A 81 2.45 -20.85 -11.91
#